data_AF-A0A317D5D3-F1
#
_entry.id   AF-A0A317D5D3-F1
#
_cell.length_a   1.000
_cell.length_b   1.000
_cell.length_c   1.000
_cell.angle_alpha   90.00
_cell.angle_beta   90.00
_cell.angle_gamma   90.00
#
_symmetry.space_group_name_H-M   'P 1'
#
loop_
_entity.id
_entity.type
_entity.pdbx_description
1 polymer ?
#
loop_
_entity_poly.entity_id
_entity_poly.type
_entity_poly.pdbx_seq_one_letter_code
_entity_poly.pdbx_strand_id
1 'polypeptide(L)'
;MRWRYGGGVGDDRRVTVPARQVRATFTADSITVYQAYPPEIVEAALAAGRFVPPFKRERMTWIKPSFRWMMYRCGWTRKPGQERVLAVEITRAGFEWPLAHACASGFDRYLSVSKRDS
;
A
#
# COMPACT_ATOMS: atom_id res chain seq x y z
N MET A 1 -5.21 -30.45 38.13
CA MET A 1 -4.22 -30.25 37.04
C MET A 1 -3.64 -28.85 37.18
N ARG A 2 -2.32 -28.73 37.36
CA ARG A 2 -1.61 -27.47 37.61
C ARG A 2 -0.38 -27.45 36.71
N TRP A 3 -0.28 -26.49 35.81
CA TRP A 3 0.94 -26.26 35.03
C TRP A 3 1.89 -25.38 35.84
N ARG A 4 3.16 -25.82 35.97
CA ARG A 4 4.26 -25.02 36.50
C ARG A 4 4.97 -24.36 35.32
N TYR A 5 5.16 -23.04 35.34
CA TYR A 5 6.15 -22.41 34.48
C TYR A 5 7.53 -22.69 35.06
N GLY A 6 8.31 -23.50 34.36
CA GLY A 6 9.75 -23.63 34.58
C GLY A 6 10.46 -22.42 34.01
N GLY A 7 11.29 -21.78 34.82
CA GLY A 7 12.17 -20.69 34.40
C GLY A 7 13.19 -21.18 33.39
N GLY A 8 13.28 -20.47 32.29
CA GLY A 8 14.40 -20.47 31.36
C GLY A 8 14.57 -19.04 30.88
N VAL A 9 15.72 -18.44 31.17
CA VAL A 9 16.12 -17.14 30.65
C VAL A 9 16.35 -17.30 29.15
N GLY A 10 15.30 -17.02 28.36
CA GLY A 10 15.36 -16.92 26.91
C GLY A 10 15.15 -15.45 26.52
N ASP A 11 16.13 -14.90 25.82
CA ASP A 11 16.17 -13.58 25.19
C ASP A 11 14.79 -13.14 24.62
N ASP A 12 14.04 -12.33 25.38
CA ASP A 12 12.82 -11.63 24.90
C ASP A 12 13.25 -10.50 23.97
N ARG A 13 13.72 -10.86 22.76
CA ARG A 13 13.73 -9.92 21.65
C ARG A 13 12.29 -9.65 21.27
N ARG A 14 11.65 -8.73 22.00
CA ARG A 14 10.51 -8.00 21.48
C ARG A 14 10.92 -7.48 20.11
N VAL A 15 10.37 -8.07 19.05
CA VAL A 15 10.48 -7.50 17.71
C VAL A 15 9.74 -6.18 17.78
N THR A 16 10.48 -5.10 18.03
CA THR A 16 9.95 -3.75 17.96
C THR A 16 9.64 -3.51 16.49
N VAL A 17 8.36 -3.58 16.13
CA VAL A 17 7.92 -3.25 14.77
C VAL A 17 8.18 -1.76 14.56
N PRO A 18 9.06 -1.38 13.61
CA PRO A 18 9.30 0.01 13.28
C PRO A 18 7.99 0.76 13.00
N ALA A 19 7.93 2.02 13.44
CA ALA A 19 6.80 2.87 13.15
C ALA A 19 6.70 3.13 11.63
N ARG A 20 5.46 3.24 11.11
CA ARG A 20 5.15 3.62 9.71
C ARG A 20 5.69 2.67 8.64
N GLN A 21 5.72 1.37 8.91
CA GLN A 21 6.05 0.37 7.89
C GLN A 21 4.98 0.23 6.81
N VAL A 22 5.43 0.20 5.56
CA VAL A 22 4.62 -0.27 4.44
C VAL A 22 4.85 -1.76 4.24
N ARG A 23 3.76 -2.53 4.18
CA ARG A 23 3.80 -3.98 3.91
C ARG A 23 3.32 -4.25 2.50
N ALA A 24 4.15 -4.93 1.71
CA ALA A 24 3.92 -5.24 0.32
C ALA A 24 4.67 -6.51 -0.08
N THR A 25 4.30 -7.10 -1.22
CA THR A 25 5.18 -8.02 -1.94
C THR A 25 6.24 -7.19 -2.68
N PHE A 26 7.51 -7.57 -2.59
CA PHE A 26 8.61 -6.82 -3.19
C PHE A 26 9.79 -7.73 -3.55
N THR A 27 10.61 -7.27 -4.49
CA THR A 27 11.93 -7.79 -4.81
C THR A 27 12.99 -6.74 -4.45
N ALA A 28 14.26 -6.99 -4.76
CA ALA A 28 15.31 -5.97 -4.60
C ALA A 28 14.98 -4.69 -5.39
N ASP A 29 14.35 -4.81 -6.57
CA ASP A 29 14.19 -3.72 -7.53
C ASP A 29 12.74 -3.28 -7.74
N SER A 30 11.77 -4.12 -7.36
CA SER A 30 10.34 -3.87 -7.55
C SER A 30 9.52 -3.95 -6.26
N ILE A 31 8.38 -3.27 -6.27
CA ILE A 31 7.31 -3.44 -5.30
C ILE A 31 5.99 -3.64 -6.04
N THR A 32 5.17 -4.58 -5.58
CA THR A 32 3.85 -4.84 -6.14
C THR A 32 2.83 -3.93 -5.48
N VAL A 33 2.05 -3.24 -6.32
CA VAL A 33 0.89 -2.46 -5.91
C VAL A 33 -0.34 -2.97 -6.64
N TYR A 34 -1.49 -2.87 -5.99
CA TYR A 34 -2.73 -3.37 -6.55
C TYR A 34 -3.60 -2.21 -7.00
N GLN A 35 -4.24 -2.36 -8.15
CA GLN A 35 -5.16 -1.39 -8.74
C GLN A 35 -6.39 -2.08 -9.32
N ALA A 36 -7.58 -1.51 -9.10
CA ALA A 36 -8.83 -2.06 -9.60
C ALA A 36 -9.37 -1.20 -10.74
N TYR A 37 -9.82 -1.85 -11.81
CA TYR A 37 -10.24 -1.22 -13.05
C TYR A 37 -11.42 -1.97 -13.68
N PRO A 38 -12.15 -1.32 -14.61
CA PRO A 38 -13.09 -2.02 -15.46
C PRO A 38 -12.36 -2.92 -16.46
N PRO A 39 -13.04 -3.96 -17.00
CA PRO A 39 -12.43 -4.94 -17.89
C PRO A 39 -11.69 -4.33 -19.08
N GLU A 40 -12.23 -3.31 -19.73
CA GLU A 40 -11.65 -2.69 -20.91
C GLU A 40 -10.25 -2.10 -20.68
N ILE A 41 -9.97 -1.58 -19.47
CA ILE A 41 -8.61 -1.10 -19.12
C ILE A 41 -7.69 -2.29 -18.87
N VAL A 42 -8.18 -3.33 -18.20
CA VAL A 42 -7.37 -4.51 -17.86
C VAL A 42 -6.97 -5.29 -19.10
N GLU A 43 -7.92 -5.59 -19.99
CA GLU A 43 -7.62 -6.33 -21.22
C GLU A 43 -6.65 -5.55 -22.11
N ALA A 44 -6.84 -4.24 -22.26
CA ALA A 44 -5.92 -3.39 -23.02
C ALA A 44 -4.51 -3.37 -22.40
N ALA A 45 -4.42 -3.29 -21.06
CA ALA A 45 -3.14 -3.27 -20.36
C ALA A 45 -2.40 -4.61 -20.44
N LEU A 46 -3.13 -5.73 -20.32
CA LEU A 46 -2.56 -7.07 -20.43
C LEU A 46 -2.07 -7.34 -21.86
N ALA A 47 -2.85 -6.98 -22.88
CA ALA A 47 -2.45 -7.14 -24.28
C ALA A 47 -1.20 -6.34 -24.64
N ALA A 48 -1.04 -5.14 -24.05
CA ALA A 48 0.10 -4.26 -24.31
C ALA A 48 1.29 -4.48 -23.35
N GLY A 49 1.12 -5.26 -22.28
CA GLY A 49 2.09 -5.39 -21.19
C GLY A 49 2.35 -4.09 -20.40
N ARG A 50 1.50 -3.07 -20.58
CA ARG A 50 1.62 -1.75 -19.95
C ARG A 50 0.29 -1.01 -20.02
N PHE A 51 0.10 0.00 -19.19
CA PHE A 51 -1.08 0.86 -19.28
C PHE A 51 -1.12 1.65 -20.60
N VAL A 52 -2.22 1.50 -21.34
CA VAL A 52 -2.56 2.16 -22.60
C VAL A 52 -3.99 2.68 -22.54
N PRO A 53 -4.45 3.55 -23.46
CA PRO A 53 -5.86 3.94 -23.52
C PRO A 53 -6.79 2.70 -23.46
N PRO A 54 -7.90 2.75 -22.72
CA PRO A 54 -8.55 3.94 -22.15
C PRO A 54 -8.05 4.38 -20.75
N PHE A 55 -6.93 3.83 -20.26
CA PHE A 55 -6.31 4.32 -19.02
C PHE A 55 -5.92 5.80 -19.12
N LYS A 56 -6.22 6.58 -18.07
CA LYS A 56 -5.89 8.02 -17.98
C LYS A 56 -4.84 8.23 -16.90
N ARG A 57 -3.67 8.75 -17.29
CA ARG A 57 -2.52 8.98 -16.38
C ARG A 57 -2.76 10.16 -15.44
N GLU A 58 -3.63 11.08 -15.81
CA GLU A 58 -3.90 12.32 -15.10
C GLU A 58 -4.80 12.11 -13.87
N ARG A 59 -5.38 10.91 -13.73
CA ARG A 59 -6.18 10.54 -12.56
C ARG A 59 -5.27 10.42 -11.34
N MET A 60 -5.62 11.14 -10.26
CA MET A 60 -5.01 10.91 -8.96
C MET A 60 -5.21 9.45 -8.55
N THR A 61 -4.10 8.75 -8.29
CA THR A 61 -4.10 7.31 -8.08
C THR A 61 -3.67 6.97 -6.66
N TRP A 62 -4.58 6.36 -5.90
CA TRP A 62 -4.29 5.83 -4.56
C TRP A 62 -3.52 4.51 -4.66
N ILE A 63 -2.23 4.53 -4.32
CA ILE A 63 -1.38 3.33 -4.28
C ILE A 63 -1.79 2.40 -3.12
N LYS A 64 -2.00 1.11 -3.41
CA LYS A 64 -2.35 0.09 -2.40
C LYS A 64 -1.38 -1.08 -2.46
N PRO A 65 -0.38 -1.14 -1.58
CA PRO A 65 0.59 -2.24 -1.58
C PRO A 65 0.04 -3.56 -1.01
N SER A 66 -1.15 -3.53 -0.39
CA SER A 66 -1.80 -4.71 0.19
C SER A 66 -2.93 -5.24 -0.69
N PHE A 67 -2.82 -6.51 -1.10
CA PHE A 67 -3.87 -7.20 -1.87
C PHE A 67 -5.20 -7.21 -1.12
N ARG A 68 -5.19 -7.58 0.17
CA ARG A 68 -6.40 -7.67 0.98
C ARG A 68 -7.07 -6.31 1.14
N TRP A 69 -6.29 -5.25 1.33
CA TRP A 69 -6.84 -3.90 1.37
C TRP A 69 -7.48 -3.52 0.04
N MET A 70 -6.84 -3.84 -1.09
CA MET A 70 -7.44 -3.60 -2.40
C MET A 70 -8.75 -4.38 -2.58
N MET A 71 -8.76 -5.69 -2.31
CA MET A 71 -9.96 -6.52 -2.44
C MET A 71 -11.11 -5.98 -1.59
N TYR A 72 -10.84 -5.59 -0.35
CA TYR A 72 -11.85 -4.93 0.48
C TYR A 72 -12.36 -3.62 -0.16
N ARG A 73 -11.46 -2.77 -0.66
CA ARG A 73 -11.83 -1.46 -1.24
C ARG A 73 -12.64 -1.59 -2.53
N CYS A 74 -12.34 -2.54 -3.40
CA CYS A 74 -13.13 -2.81 -4.61
C CYS A 74 -14.38 -3.66 -4.35
N GLY A 75 -14.72 -3.95 -3.08
CA GLY A 75 -15.88 -4.76 -2.74
C GLY A 75 -15.78 -6.18 -3.28
N TRP A 76 -14.58 -6.76 -3.24
CA TRP A 76 -14.26 -8.06 -3.81
C TRP A 76 -14.65 -8.17 -5.28
N THR A 77 -14.25 -7.16 -6.07
CA THR A 77 -14.50 -7.03 -7.52
C THR A 77 -15.98 -7.00 -7.92
N ARG A 78 -16.87 -6.61 -6.99
CA ARG A 78 -18.32 -6.48 -7.25
C ARG A 78 -18.76 -5.05 -7.52
N LYS A 79 -17.88 -4.07 -7.34
CA LYS A 79 -18.19 -2.66 -7.58
C LYS A 79 -18.08 -2.33 -9.07
N PRO A 80 -19.07 -1.64 -9.65
CA PRO A 80 -18.98 -1.13 -11.01
C PRO A 80 -17.72 -0.28 -11.21
N GLY A 81 -17.00 -0.49 -12.30
CA GLY A 81 -15.73 0.17 -12.63
C GLY A 81 -14.49 -0.36 -11.89
N GLN A 82 -14.62 -1.43 -11.10
CA GLN A 82 -13.54 -2.04 -10.30
C GLN A 82 -13.64 -3.58 -10.29
N GLU A 83 -14.02 -4.17 -11.42
CA GLU A 83 -14.33 -5.60 -11.60
C GLU A 83 -13.10 -6.48 -11.82
N ARG A 84 -11.93 -5.88 -12.04
CA ARG A 84 -10.65 -6.58 -12.23
C ARG A 84 -9.57 -5.91 -11.41
N VAL A 85 -8.70 -6.71 -10.78
CA VAL A 85 -7.55 -6.22 -10.01
C VAL A 85 -6.26 -6.61 -10.71
N LEU A 86 -5.44 -5.62 -11.02
CA LEU A 86 -4.08 -5.81 -11.51
C LEU A 86 -3.08 -5.78 -10.35
N ALA A 87 -2.17 -6.73 -10.34
CA ALA A 87 -0.91 -6.64 -9.61
C ALA A 87 0.10 -5.92 -10.52
N VAL A 88 0.46 -4.69 -10.15
CA VAL A 88 1.35 -3.83 -10.93
C VAL A 88 2.69 -3.78 -10.22
N GLU A 89 3.75 -4.22 -10.90
CA GLU A 89 5.10 -4.01 -10.42
C GLU A 89 5.59 -2.62 -10.82
N ILE A 90 6.12 -1.89 -9.84
CA ILE A 90 6.79 -0.61 -10.05
C ILE A 90 8.19 -0.67 -9.44
N THR A 91 9.11 0.14 -9.97
CA THR A 91 10.46 0.21 -9.42
C THR A 91 10.44 0.74 -7.99
N ARG A 92 11.40 0.31 -7.15
CA ARG A 92 11.59 0.84 -5.80
C ARG A 92 11.66 2.37 -5.79
N ALA A 93 12.47 2.94 -6.67
CA ALA A 93 12.60 4.39 -6.82
C ALA A 93 11.27 5.06 -7.21
N GLY A 94 10.50 4.45 -8.11
CA GLY A 94 9.18 4.92 -8.51
C GLY A 94 8.15 4.90 -7.38
N PHE A 95 8.31 4.01 -6.40
CA PHE A 95 7.48 3.96 -5.20
C PHE A 95 7.96 4.92 -4.09
N GLU A 96 9.27 5.10 -3.96
CA GLU A 96 9.87 5.96 -2.93
C GLU A 96 9.68 7.45 -3.25
N TRP A 97 9.69 7.82 -4.53
CA TRP A 97 9.43 9.19 -4.95
C TRP A 97 8.10 9.75 -4.41
N PRO A 98 6.92 9.13 -4.61
CA PRO A 98 5.69 9.66 -4.07
C PRO A 98 5.65 9.64 -2.54
N LEU A 99 6.35 8.72 -1.86
CA LEU A 99 6.41 8.73 -0.39
C LEU A 99 7.18 9.94 0.16
N ALA A 100 8.26 10.33 -0.51
CA ALA A 100 9.05 11.51 -0.13
C ALA A 100 8.31 12.84 -0.38
N HIS A 101 7.36 12.85 -1.33
CA HIS A 101 6.63 14.06 -1.74
C HIS A 101 5.16 14.08 -1.27
N ALA A 102 4.67 13.00 -0.66
CA ALA A 102 3.31 12.94 -0.14
C ALA A 102 3.18 13.75 1.15
N CYS A 103 2.06 14.46 1.29
CA CYS A 103 1.66 15.06 2.56
C CYS A 103 0.81 14.07 3.35
N ALA A 104 1.14 13.88 4.64
CA ALA A 104 0.33 13.04 5.50
C ALA A 104 -1.03 13.69 5.75
N SER A 105 -2.12 13.01 5.42
CA SER A 105 -3.49 13.49 5.67
C SER A 105 -3.99 13.25 7.10
N GLY A 106 -3.13 12.72 7.98
CA GLY A 106 -3.46 12.47 9.38
C GLY A 106 -3.24 13.70 10.25
N PHE A 107 -4.20 13.97 11.15
CA PHE A 107 -4.02 14.95 12.21
C PHE A 107 -3.06 14.39 13.26
N ASP A 108 -1.86 14.96 13.36
CA ASP A 108 -0.95 14.72 14.46
C ASP A 108 -1.24 15.74 15.57
N ARG A 109 -1.86 15.27 16.66
CA ARG A 109 -2.25 16.11 17.81
C ARG A 109 -1.03 16.76 18.49
N TYR A 110 0.20 16.36 18.17
CA TYR A 110 1.44 16.90 18.72
C TYR A 110 2.23 17.81 17.76
N LEU A 111 1.78 17.99 16.51
CA LEU A 111 2.42 18.91 15.55
C LEU A 111 1.73 20.29 15.43
N SER A 112 0.66 20.55 16.19
CA SER A 112 0.06 21.89 16.26
C SER A 112 0.60 22.68 17.45
N VAL A 113 1.88 23.03 17.43
CA VAL A 113 2.34 24.26 18.10
C VAL A 113 2.42 25.31 17.01
N SER A 114 1.30 26.02 16.83
CA SER A 114 1.34 27.32 16.18
C SER A 114 2.25 28.22 17.02
N LYS A 115 3.31 28.71 16.40
CA LYS A 115 4.13 29.79 16.93
C LYS A 115 3.22 31.02 16.99
N ARG A 116 2.79 31.35 18.21
CA ARG A 116 2.40 32.72 18.54
C ARG A 116 3.66 33.60 18.44
N ASP A 117 3.43 34.89 18.22
CA ASP A 117 4.37 36.04 18.15
C ASP A 117 4.43 36.61 16.71
N SER A 118 3.97 37.82 16.42
CA SER A 118 4.01 39.07 17.21
C SER A 118 2.71 39.87 17.15
#